data_AF-A0A2T0LPS0-F1
#
_entry.id   AF-A0A2T0LPS0-F1
#
_cell.length_a   1.000
_cell.length_b   1.000
_cell.length_c   1.000
_cell.angle_alpha   90.00
_cell.angle_beta   90.00
_cell.angle_gamma   90.00
#
_symmetry.space_group_name_H-M   'P 1'
#
loop_
_entity.id
_entity.type
_entity.pdbx_description
1 polymer ?
#
loop_
_entity_poly.entity_id
_entity_poly.type
_entity_poly.pdbx_seq_one_letter_code
_entity_poly.pdbx_strand_id
1 'polypeptide(L)'
;MGRDWDAVAEAINTRLAQLEMTQAELASKSRVSTATLRQIQHGVAKRRSPHTLAAISEALGWPPRHLEQLSEGESGSPDADRIARLESTVAELEQRVRRLEDASASG
;
A
#
# COMPACT_ATOMS: atom_id res chain seq x y z
N MET A 1 18.60 9.14 4.48
CA MET A 1 17.31 8.55 4.86
C MET A 1 17.47 7.05 4.96
N GLY A 2 17.00 6.43 6.05
CA GLY A 2 16.93 4.97 6.16
C GLY A 2 15.73 4.44 5.37
N ARG A 3 15.76 3.15 5.00
CA ARG A 3 14.59 2.50 4.40
C ARG A 3 13.42 2.45 5.39
N ASP A 4 12.22 2.67 4.90
CA ASP A 4 10.97 2.65 5.67
C ASP A 4 10.42 1.22 5.76
N TRP A 5 11.04 0.43 6.64
CA TRP A 5 10.64 -0.95 6.86
C TRP A 5 9.36 -1.08 7.69
N ASP A 6 8.98 -0.03 8.41
CA ASP A 6 7.73 0.00 9.18
C ASP A 6 6.54 0.15 8.22
N ALA A 7 6.64 1.02 7.21
CA ALA A 7 5.63 1.13 6.15
C ALA A 7 5.46 -0.19 5.37
N VAL A 8 6.57 -0.88 5.07
CA VAL A 8 6.53 -2.21 4.43
C VAL A 8 5.82 -3.24 5.32
N ALA A 9 6.12 -3.25 6.62
CA ALA A 9 5.49 -4.14 7.57
C ALA A 9 3.98 -3.91 7.66
N GLU A 10 3.58 -2.65 7.80
CA GLU A 10 2.17 -2.25 7.86
C GLU A 10 1.41 -2.64 6.59
N ALA A 11 1.98 -2.37 5.41
CA ALA A 11 1.36 -2.73 4.14
C ALA A 11 1.12 -4.24 4.04
N ILE A 12 2.15 -5.06 4.34
CA ILE A 12 2.03 -6.53 4.28
C ILE A 12 0.95 -7.02 5.25
N ASN A 13 0.95 -6.54 6.50
CA ASN A 13 -0.01 -6.97 7.52
C ASN A 13 -1.46 -6.58 7.13
N THR A 14 -1.64 -5.36 6.64
CA THR A 14 -2.93 -4.87 6.16
C THR A 14 -3.44 -5.72 4.99
N ARG A 15 -2.57 -6.03 4.03
CA ARG A 15 -2.95 -6.82 2.85
C ARG A 15 -3.27 -8.26 3.19
N LEU A 16 -2.56 -8.87 4.14
CA LEU A 16 -2.89 -10.20 4.64
C LEU A 16 -4.28 -10.24 5.26
N ALA A 17 -4.64 -9.23 6.06
CA ALA A 17 -5.98 -9.11 6.63
C ALA A 17 -7.06 -8.95 5.53
N GLN A 18 -6.82 -8.11 4.52
CA GLN A 18 -7.74 -7.93 3.39
C GLN A 18 -7.97 -9.20 2.57
N LEU A 19 -6.93 -10.02 2.42
CA LEU A 19 -6.97 -11.27 1.66
C LEU A 19 -7.35 -12.48 2.51
N GLU A 20 -7.62 -12.29 3.81
CA GLU A 20 -7.84 -13.35 4.80
C GLU A 20 -6.75 -14.44 4.75
N MET A 21 -5.52 -14.02 4.47
CA MET A 21 -4.38 -14.91 4.22
C MET A 21 -3.45 -14.94 5.42
N THR A 22 -2.98 -16.13 5.78
CA THR A 22 -2.03 -16.32 6.89
C THR A 22 -0.59 -16.06 6.46
N GLN A 23 0.27 -15.82 7.45
CA GLN A 23 1.72 -15.69 7.23
C GLN A 23 2.34 -16.95 6.60
N ALA A 24 1.87 -18.15 6.99
CA ALA A 24 2.36 -19.42 6.46
C ALA A 24 2.02 -19.58 4.97
N GLU A 25 0.81 -19.17 4.57
CA GLU A 25 0.38 -19.18 3.17
C GLU A 25 1.18 -18.19 2.33
N LEU A 26 1.42 -16.98 2.84
CA LEU A 26 2.26 -16.00 2.14
C LEU A 26 3.70 -16.50 1.97
N ALA A 27 4.29 -17.08 3.03
CA ALA A 27 5.62 -17.68 2.96
C ALA A 27 5.70 -18.78 1.90
N SER A 28 4.68 -19.66 1.85
CA SER A 28 4.57 -20.70 0.83
C SER A 28 4.45 -20.13 -0.59
N LYS A 29 3.52 -19.19 -0.81
CA LYS A 29 3.27 -18.56 -2.13
C LYS A 29 4.49 -17.79 -2.64
N SER A 30 5.16 -17.04 -1.77
CA SER A 30 6.34 -16.24 -2.14
C SER A 30 7.64 -17.04 -2.16
N ARG A 31 7.63 -18.30 -1.71
CA ARG A 31 8.83 -19.15 -1.52
C ARG A 31 9.88 -18.50 -0.61
N VAL A 32 9.42 -17.69 0.35
CA VAL A 32 10.27 -17.04 1.36
C VAL A 32 10.09 -17.75 2.69
N SER A 33 11.19 -17.90 3.45
CA SER A 33 11.08 -18.51 4.78
C SER A 33 10.18 -17.68 5.71
N THR A 34 9.39 -18.37 6.55
CA THR A 34 8.55 -17.72 7.58
C THR A 34 9.36 -16.83 8.51
N ALA A 35 10.60 -17.22 8.85
CA ALA A 35 11.51 -16.39 9.63
C ALA A 35 11.88 -15.06 8.94
N THR A 36 12.14 -15.11 7.63
CA THR A 36 12.43 -13.90 6.85
C THR A 36 11.19 -13.00 6.78
N LEU A 37 10.02 -13.59 6.52
CA LEU A 37 8.77 -12.86 6.46
C LEU A 37 8.43 -12.19 7.81
N ARG A 38 8.64 -12.90 8.92
CA ARG A 38 8.46 -12.37 10.28
C ARG A 38 9.38 -11.18 10.57
N GLN A 39 10.64 -11.22 10.15
CA GLN A 39 11.55 -10.08 10.31
C GLN A 39 11.08 -8.85 9.53
N ILE A 40 10.50 -9.06 8.34
CA ILE A 40 9.95 -7.97 7.51
C ILE A 40 8.70 -7.40 8.16
N GLN A 41 7.76 -8.24 8.62
CA GLN A 41 6.51 -7.81 9.27
C GLN A 41 6.69 -7.13 10.64
N HIS A 42 7.88 -7.19 11.22
CA HIS A 42 8.24 -6.46 12.44
C HIS A 42 9.13 -5.24 12.18
N GLY A 43 9.37 -4.86 10.92
CA GLY A 43 10.21 -3.68 10.57
C GLY A 43 11.71 -3.85 10.86
N VAL A 44 12.16 -5.02 11.36
CA VAL A 44 13.54 -5.23 11.81
C VAL A 44 14.50 -5.62 10.67
N ALA A 45 14.01 -5.63 9.43
CA ALA A 45 14.83 -5.97 8.27
C ALA A 45 15.86 -4.87 7.99
N LYS A 46 17.15 -5.19 7.99
CA LYS A 46 18.19 -4.19 7.64
C LYS A 46 18.39 -4.04 6.12
N ARG A 47 18.41 -5.17 5.40
CA ARG A 47 18.55 -5.22 3.94
C ARG A 47 17.87 -6.49 3.43
N ARG A 48 17.09 -6.36 2.35
CA ARG A 48 16.49 -7.50 1.64
C ARG A 48 16.84 -7.43 0.18
N SER A 49 16.97 -8.61 -0.42
CA SER A 49 17.15 -8.72 -1.86
C SER A 49 15.90 -8.15 -2.56
N PRO A 50 16.06 -7.33 -3.62
CA PRO A 50 14.95 -6.90 -4.47
C PRO A 50 14.09 -8.09 -4.93
N HIS A 51 14.72 -9.23 -5.22
CA HIS A 51 14.02 -10.45 -5.60
C HIS A 51 13.08 -10.98 -4.50
N THR A 52 13.47 -10.88 -3.22
CA THR A 52 12.61 -11.30 -2.09
C THR A 52 11.41 -10.39 -1.96
N LEU A 53 11.60 -9.07 -2.10
CA LEU A 53 10.50 -8.11 -2.04
C LEU A 53 9.55 -8.26 -3.23
N ALA A 54 10.09 -8.57 -4.42
CA ALA A 54 9.29 -8.86 -5.60
C ALA A 54 8.41 -10.10 -5.44
N ALA A 55 8.99 -11.22 -4.98
CA ALA A 55 8.23 -12.44 -4.75
C ALA A 55 7.11 -12.26 -3.71
N ILE A 56 7.35 -11.47 -2.65
CA ILE A 56 6.32 -11.14 -1.65
C ILE A 56 5.25 -10.22 -2.26
N SER A 57 5.65 -9.20 -3.04
CA SER A 57 4.71 -8.27 -3.69
C SER A 57 3.77 -9.01 -4.64
N GLU A 58 4.31 -9.88 -5.49
CA GLU A 58 3.53 -10.70 -6.42
C GLU A 58 2.57 -11.65 -5.70
N ALA A 59 3.04 -12.30 -4.62
CA ALA A 59 2.19 -13.19 -3.81
C ALA A 59 1.03 -12.46 -3.11
N LEU A 60 1.16 -11.15 -2.88
CA LEU A 60 0.14 -10.25 -2.34
C LEU A 60 -0.73 -9.58 -3.42
N GLY A 61 -0.46 -9.87 -4.68
CA GLY A 61 -1.18 -9.33 -5.84
C GLY A 61 -0.80 -7.89 -6.19
N TRP A 62 0.39 -7.44 -5.80
CA TRP A 62 0.94 -6.13 -6.16
C TRP A 62 1.95 -6.20 -7.30
N PRO A 63 2.27 -5.07 -7.95
CA PRO A 63 3.40 -4.99 -8.88
C PRO A 63 4.72 -5.42 -8.21
N PRO A 64 5.66 -6.06 -8.93
CA PRO A 64 6.87 -6.64 -8.34
C PRO A 64 7.77 -5.63 -7.59
N ARG A 65 7.72 -4.34 -7.95
CA ARG A 65 8.54 -3.30 -7.32
C ARG A 65 7.83 -2.57 -6.17
N HIS A 66 6.58 -2.89 -5.87
CA HIS A 66 5.77 -2.14 -4.92
C HIS A 66 6.41 -2.06 -3.52
N LEU A 67 6.78 -3.19 -2.93
CA LEU A 67 7.41 -3.20 -1.60
C LEU A 67 8.82 -2.62 -1.59
N GLU A 68 9.53 -2.63 -2.72
CA GLU A 68 10.84 -1.98 -2.84
C GLU A 68 10.69 -0.46 -2.80
N GLN A 69 9.80 0.09 -3.63
CA GLN A 69 9.46 1.52 -3.68
C GLN A 69 8.96 2.02 -2.33
N LEU A 70 8.08 1.26 -1.69
CA LEU A 70 7.59 1.57 -0.35
C LEU A 70 8.73 1.62 0.67
N SER A 71 9.67 0.67 0.61
CA SER A 71 10.85 0.67 1.49
C SER A 71 11.78 1.86 1.26
N GLU A 72 11.72 2.48 0.08
CA GLU A 72 12.53 3.64 -0.30
C GLU A 72 11.85 4.97 0.06
N GLY A 73 10.62 4.91 0.60
CA GLY A 73 9.79 6.09 0.85
C GLY A 73 9.18 6.68 -0.42
N GLU A 74 9.30 5.98 -1.56
CA GLU A 74 8.59 6.27 -2.80
C GLU A 74 7.16 5.74 -2.67
N SER A 75 6.39 6.30 -1.73
CA SER A 75 4.97 5.97 -1.51
C SER A 75 4.05 6.40 -2.67
N GLY A 76 4.60 6.96 -3.74
CA GLY A 76 3.89 7.29 -4.96
C GLY A 76 3.56 6.03 -5.78
N SER A 77 2.71 5.15 -5.23
CA SER A 77 1.98 4.24 -6.13
C SER A 77 1.14 5.13 -7.06
N PRO A 78 1.13 4.90 -8.38
CA PRO A 78 0.27 5.64 -9.30
C PRO A 78 -1.21 5.62 -8.85
N ASP A 79 -1.60 4.58 -8.11
CA ASP A 79 -2.92 4.47 -7.49
C ASP A 79 -3.13 5.43 -6.32
N ALA A 80 -2.13 5.68 -5.47
CA ALA A 80 -2.23 6.64 -4.38
C ALA A 80 -2.37 8.08 -4.91
N ASP A 81 -1.58 8.44 -5.92
CA ASP A 81 -1.73 9.74 -6.61
C ASP A 81 -3.08 9.84 -7.33
N ARG A 82 -3.56 8.73 -7.89
CA ARG A 82 -4.88 8.67 -8.52
C ARG A 82 -6.00 8.82 -7.48
N ILE A 83 -5.89 8.17 -6.33
CA ILE A 83 -6.84 8.28 -5.22
C ILE A 83 -6.88 9.71 -4.70
N ALA A 84 -5.72 10.32 -4.41
CA ALA A 84 -5.65 11.72 -3.96
C ALA A 84 -6.27 12.69 -4.99
N ARG A 85 -6.05 12.46 -6.29
CA ARG A 85 -6.72 13.23 -7.36
C ARG A 85 -8.24 13.02 -7.36
N LEU A 86 -8.70 11.79 -7.18
CA LEU A 86 -10.13 11.48 -7.11
C LEU A 86 -10.78 12.13 -5.88
N GLU A 87 -10.16 12.06 -4.71
CA GLU A 87 -10.62 12.71 -3.47
C GLU A 87 -10.73 14.23 -3.65
N SER A 88 -9.71 14.87 -4.25
CA SER A 88 -9.75 16.29 -4.58
C SER A 88 -10.88 16.63 -5.56
N THR A 89 -11.13 15.75 -6.54
CA THR A 89 -12.20 15.95 -7.53
C THR A 89 -13.58 15.85 -6.88
N VAL A 90 -13.79 14.87 -6.00
CA VAL A 90 -15.04 14.69 -5.25
C VAL A 90 -15.30 15.92 -4.37
N ALA A 91 -14.30 16.38 -3.62
CA ALA A 91 -14.43 17.57 -2.78
C ALA A 91 -14.83 18.83 -3.57
N GLU A 92 -14.27 19.01 -4.78
CA GLU A 92 -14.65 20.11 -5.67
C GLU A 92 -16.11 20.00 -6.14
N LEU A 93 -16.54 18.80 -6.54
CA LEU A 93 -17.91 18.55 -6.99
C LEU A 93 -18.92 18.81 -5.88
N GLU A 94 -18.65 18.38 -4.65
CA GLU A 94 -19.52 18.64 -3.50
C GLU A 94 -19.66 20.15 -3.22
N GLN A 95 -18.59 20.93 -3.37
CA GLN A 95 -18.67 22.39 -3.23
C GLN A 95 -19.48 23.03 -4.35
N ARG A 96 -19.37 22.53 -5.58
CA ARG A 96 -20.16 23.02 -6.72
C ARG A 96 -21.63 22.71 -6.56
N VAL A 97 -21.98 21.50 -6.12
CA VAL A 97 -23.37 21.10 -5.88
C VAL A 97 -23.99 21.99 -4.80
N ARG A 98 -23.33 22.16 -3.65
CA ARG A 98 -23.81 23.06 -2.58
C ARG A 98 -24.11 24.47 -3.08
N ARG A 99 -23.19 25.07 -3.85
CA ARG A 99 -23.41 26.41 -4.43
C ARG A 99 -24.64 26.49 -5.34
N LEU A 100 -24.92 25.44 -6.12
CA LEU A 100 -26.08 25.40 -7.01
C LEU A 100 -27.39 25.20 -6.23
N GLU A 101 -27.36 24.38 -5.19
CA GLU A 101 -28.50 24.17 -4.29
C GLU A 101 -28.85 25.48 -3.55
N ASP A 102 -27.85 26.19 -3.02
CA ASP A 102 -28.05 27.47 -2.33
C ASP A 102 -28.58 28.57 -3.26
N ALA A 103 -28.06 28.63 -4.49
CA ALA A 103 -28.52 29.58 -5.51
C ALA A 103 -29.96 29.30 -5.98
N SER A 104 -30.36 28.03 -6.02
CA SER A 104 -31.71 27.61 -6.42
C SER A 104 -32.73 27.77 -5.28
N ALA A 105 -32.30 27.77 -4.02
CA ALA A 105 -33.15 28.01 -2.86
C ALA A 105 -33.42 29.50 -2.59
N SER A 106 -32.68 30.40 -3.24
CA SER A 106 -32.72 31.85 -2.99
C SER A 106 -33.51 32.65 -4.05
N GLY A 107 -34.12 32.00 -5.03
CA GLY A 107 -34.94 32.61 -6.09
C GLY A 107 -36.36 32.09 -6.10
#